data_AF-A0A4U2Y1D6-F1
#
_entry.id   AF-A0A4U2Y1D6-F1
#
_cell.length_a   1.000
_cell.length_b   1.000
_cell.length_c   1.000
_cell.angle_alpha   90.00
_cell.angle_beta   90.00
_cell.angle_gamma   90.00
#
_symmetry.space_group_name_H-M   'P 1'
#
loop_
_entity.id
_entity.type
_entity.pdbx_description
1 polymer ?
#
loop_
_entity_poly.entity_id
_entity_poly.type
_entity_poly.pdbx_seq_one_letter_code
_entity_poly.pdbx_strand_id
1 'polypeptide(L)'
;MQIVINVKGTKLSVVNIFYRTTGEPSGVYALDENGRQSLFIDKKQSQHDTRPHIAVENLSEMLEYPELEARIVEGNNRLIKHLEDMQKEENSKLLDIAIDAMESEPGLPFDSHLSSKQHEYKLLQQRVFGIIDTVEEVKAFTEGYYTNVDDETVTA
;
A
#
# COMPACT_ATOMS: atom_id res chain seq x y z
N MET A 1 -12.57 -9.15 3.05
CA MET A 1 -12.00 -9.23 1.70
C MET A 1 -12.83 -10.18 0.89
N GLN A 2 -13.92 -9.65 0.33
CA GLN A 2 -14.79 -10.41 -0.54
C GLN A 2 -14.24 -10.29 -1.97
N ILE A 3 -13.41 -11.26 -2.34
CA ILE A 3 -12.93 -11.39 -3.73
C ILE A 3 -14.09 -11.94 -4.55
N VAL A 4 -14.27 -11.44 -5.76
CA VAL A 4 -15.30 -11.94 -6.67
C VAL A 4 -14.68 -12.38 -7.98
N ILE A 5 -15.24 -13.41 -8.59
CA ILE A 5 -14.89 -13.81 -9.95
C ILE A 5 -16.04 -13.44 -10.87
N ASN A 6 -15.77 -12.67 -11.92
CA ASN A 6 -16.75 -12.23 -12.89
C ASN A 6 -16.74 -13.16 -14.10
N VAL A 7 -17.76 -14.00 -14.22
CA VAL A 7 -17.90 -14.95 -15.31
C VAL A 7 -19.07 -14.52 -16.18
N LYS A 8 -18.79 -13.96 -17.35
CA LYS A 8 -19.79 -13.50 -18.34
C LYS A 8 -20.83 -12.54 -17.72
N GLY A 9 -20.39 -11.63 -16.85
CA GLY A 9 -21.26 -10.65 -16.18
C GLY A 9 -21.91 -11.16 -14.89
N THR A 10 -21.71 -12.42 -14.52
CA THR A 10 -22.17 -12.96 -13.23
C THR A 10 -21.03 -12.91 -12.22
N LYS A 11 -21.21 -12.16 -11.12
CA LYS A 11 -20.23 -12.05 -10.05
C LYS A 11 -20.45 -13.15 -9.01
N LEU A 12 -19.47 -14.04 -8.86
CA LEU A 12 -19.52 -15.15 -7.92
C LEU A 12 -18.57 -14.86 -6.75
N SER A 13 -18.99 -15.20 -5.53
CA SER A 13 -18.16 -14.97 -4.34
C SER A 13 -17.05 -16.00 -4.27
N VAL A 14 -15.79 -15.56 -4.28
CA VAL A 14 -14.64 -16.45 -4.21
C VAL A 14 -14.46 -16.99 -2.79
N VAL A 15 -14.28 -18.30 -2.70
CA VAL A 15 -14.03 -19.04 -1.45
C VAL A 15 -12.55 -19.32 -1.28
N ASN A 16 -11.85 -19.70 -2.35
CA ASN A 16 -10.45 -20.07 -2.28
C ASN A 16 -9.75 -19.84 -3.63
N ILE A 17 -8.48 -19.43 -3.59
CA ILE A 17 -7.62 -19.23 -4.75
C ILE A 17 -6.36 -20.06 -4.55
N PHE A 18 -6.08 -20.95 -5.49
CA PHE A 18 -4.83 -21.70 -5.54
C PHE A 18 -3.84 -20.94 -6.39
N TYR A 19 -2.66 -20.66 -5.86
CA TYR A 19 -1.59 -20.00 -6.59
C TYR A 19 -0.52 -21.00 -7.01
N ARG A 20 0.11 -20.74 -8.15
CA ARG A 20 1.36 -21.39 -8.55
C ARG A 20 2.52 -20.83 -7.76
N THR A 21 3.65 -21.52 -7.81
CA THR A 21 4.92 -21.00 -7.26
C THR A 21 5.36 -19.67 -7.88
N THR A 22 4.89 -19.35 -9.08
CA THR A 22 5.12 -18.07 -9.76
C THR A 22 4.22 -16.93 -9.25
N GLY A 23 3.27 -17.20 -8.35
CA GLY A 23 2.31 -16.22 -7.85
C GLY A 23 1.05 -16.04 -8.71
N GLU A 24 0.97 -16.70 -9.86
CA GLU A 24 -0.22 -16.67 -10.72
C GLU A 24 -1.34 -17.56 -10.17
N PRO A 25 -2.61 -17.14 -10.24
CA PRO A 25 -3.74 -17.99 -9.86
C PRO A 25 -3.83 -19.19 -10.81
N SER A 26 -3.83 -20.39 -10.24
CA SER A 26 -3.98 -21.68 -10.92
C SER A 26 -5.40 -22.23 -10.87
N GLY A 27 -6.21 -21.79 -9.91
CA GLY A 27 -7.60 -22.20 -9.81
C GLY A 27 -8.34 -21.43 -8.72
N VAL A 28 -9.63 -21.23 -8.93
CA VAL A 28 -10.49 -20.43 -8.04
C VAL A 28 -11.74 -21.23 -7.75
N TYR A 29 -12.03 -21.46 -6.47
CA TYR A 29 -13.36 -21.89 -6.05
C TYR A 29 -14.23 -20.69 -5.77
N ALA A 30 -15.43 -20.66 -6.35
CA ALA A 30 -16.43 -19.63 -6.05
C ALA A 30 -17.82 -20.23 -5.85
N LEU A 31 -18.66 -19.51 -5.10
CA LEU A 31 -20.05 -19.85 -4.81
C LEU A 31 -20.98 -18.98 -5.65
N ASP A 32 -22.02 -19.61 -6.18
CA ASP A 32 -23.18 -18.92 -6.73
C ASP A 32 -24.14 -18.46 -5.62
N GLU A 33 -25.18 -17.71 -6.00
CA GLU A 33 -26.23 -17.22 -5.09
C GLU A 33 -27.01 -18.36 -4.40
N ASN A 34 -26.98 -19.57 -4.98
CA ASN A 34 -27.63 -20.76 -4.45
C ASN A 34 -26.69 -21.59 -3.54
N GLY A 35 -25.47 -21.10 -3.26
CA GLY A 35 -24.47 -21.80 -2.45
C GLY A 35 -23.80 -22.98 -3.14
N ARG A 36 -23.91 -23.12 -4.47
CA ARG A 36 -23.21 -24.16 -5.23
C ARG A 36 -21.78 -23.70 -5.52
N GLN A 37 -20.84 -24.57 -5.17
CA GLN A 37 -19.42 -24.32 -5.39
C GLN A 37 -19.00 -24.82 -6.78
N SER A 38 -18.28 -23.98 -7.52
CA SER A 38 -17.67 -24.32 -8.80
C SER A 38 -16.18 -24.01 -8.79
N LEU A 39 -15.39 -24.86 -9.46
CA LEU A 39 -13.97 -24.65 -9.69
C LEU A 39 -13.77 -23.97 -11.05
N PHE A 40 -13.07 -22.85 -11.08
CA PHE A 40 -12.65 -22.14 -12.27
C PHE A 40 -11.15 -22.30 -12.45
N ILE A 41 -10.72 -22.69 -13.65
CA ILE A 41 -9.32 -22.76 -14.00
C ILE A 41 -9.08 -22.21 -15.39
N ASP A 42 -7.85 -21.82 -15.64
CA ASP A 42 -7.43 -21.29 -16.93
C ASP A 42 -7.54 -22.37 -18.03
N LYS A 43 -8.01 -21.98 -19.22
CA LYS A 43 -8.29 -22.90 -20.33
C LYS A 43 -7.04 -23.66 -20.79
N LYS A 44 -5.87 -23.02 -20.70
CA LYS A 44 -4.58 -23.66 -20.98
C LYS A 44 -4.28 -24.81 -20.00
N GLN A 45 -4.69 -24.65 -18.74
CA GLN A 45 -4.48 -25.65 -17.68
C GLN A 45 -5.57 -26.73 -17.67
N SER A 46 -6.77 -26.40 -18.13
CA SER A 46 -7.92 -27.31 -18.23
C SER A 46 -7.62 -28.61 -18.95
N GLN A 47 -6.78 -28.57 -20.00
CA GLN A 47 -6.40 -29.76 -20.77
C GLN A 47 -5.63 -30.82 -19.96
N HIS A 48 -5.07 -30.42 -18.82
CA HIS A 48 -4.25 -31.27 -17.95
C HIS A 48 -4.90 -31.55 -16.59
N ASP A 49 -6.11 -31.04 -16.35
CA ASP A 49 -6.84 -31.19 -15.10
C ASP A 49 -8.02 -32.17 -15.28
N THR A 50 -8.09 -33.18 -14.43
CA THR A 50 -9.13 -34.22 -14.47
C THR A 50 -10.31 -33.94 -13.53
N ARG A 51 -10.20 -32.92 -12.67
CA ARG A 51 -11.27 -32.55 -11.73
C ARG A 51 -12.42 -31.91 -12.49
N PRO A 52 -13.68 -32.01 -12.02
CA PRO A 52 -14.79 -31.22 -12.58
C PRO A 52 -14.52 -29.72 -12.41
N HIS A 53 -14.43 -28.97 -13.51
CA HIS A 53 -14.12 -27.55 -13.50
C HIS A 53 -14.74 -26.81 -14.69
N ILE A 54 -14.78 -25.49 -14.60
CA ILE A 54 -15.16 -24.55 -15.65
C ILE A 54 -13.86 -23.91 -16.18
N ALA A 55 -13.60 -24.10 -17.47
CA ALA A 55 -12.46 -23.49 -18.15
C ALA A 55 -12.79 -22.04 -18.53
N VAL A 56 -11.92 -21.10 -18.15
CA VAL A 56 -12.02 -19.68 -18.50
C VAL A 56 -10.80 -19.23 -19.29
N GLU A 57 -10.95 -18.24 -20.19
CA GLU A 57 -9.87 -17.83 -21.10
C GLU A 57 -8.67 -17.20 -20.37
N ASN A 58 -8.92 -16.40 -19.33
CA ASN A 58 -7.90 -15.85 -18.44
C ASN A 58 -8.47 -15.76 -17.03
N LEU A 59 -7.91 -16.54 -16.10
CA LEU A 59 -8.41 -16.60 -14.72
C LEU A 59 -8.08 -15.34 -13.92
N SER A 60 -6.92 -14.72 -14.19
CA SER A 60 -6.45 -13.53 -13.48
C SER A 60 -7.31 -12.31 -13.78
N GLU A 61 -7.67 -12.11 -15.05
CA GLU A 61 -8.52 -10.98 -15.48
C GLU A 61 -9.95 -11.07 -14.95
N MET A 62 -10.45 -12.28 -14.69
CA MET A 62 -11.79 -12.47 -14.14
C MET A 62 -11.87 -12.23 -12.63
N LEU A 63 -10.74 -12.21 -11.92
CA LEU A 63 -10.70 -11.96 -10.49
C LEU A 63 -10.75 -10.45 -10.22
N GLU A 64 -11.86 -10.01 -9.64
CA GLU A 64 -12.02 -8.64 -9.18
C GLU A 64 -11.77 -8.58 -7.67
N TYR A 65 -11.06 -7.54 -7.25
CA TYR A 65 -10.75 -7.27 -5.85
C TYR A 65 -11.41 -5.96 -5.39
N PRO A 66 -12.75 -5.91 -5.29
CA PRO A 66 -13.50 -4.67 -5.12
C PRO A 66 -13.16 -3.89 -3.84
N GLU A 67 -12.71 -4.57 -2.79
CA GLU A 67 -12.31 -3.94 -1.53
C GLU A 67 -10.81 -3.61 -1.45
N LEU A 68 -9.99 -4.06 -2.43
CA LEU A 68 -8.54 -3.93 -2.36
C LEU A 68 -8.10 -2.48 -2.56
N GLU A 69 -8.65 -1.80 -3.56
CA GLU A 69 -8.37 -0.38 -3.81
C GLU A 69 -8.73 0.46 -2.58
N ALA A 70 -9.95 0.33 -2.06
CA ALA A 70 -10.39 1.04 -0.86
C ALA A 70 -9.46 0.81 0.34
N ARG A 71 -8.95 -0.42 0.52
CA ARG A 71 -7.98 -0.73 1.58
C ARG A 71 -6.58 -0.17 1.32
N ILE A 72 -6.12 -0.14 0.08
CA ILE A 72 -4.84 0.50 -0.30
C ILE A 72 -4.92 1.99 0.04
N VAL A 73 -6.03 2.64 -0.34
CA VAL A 73 -6.29 4.05 -0.05
C VAL A 73 -6.36 4.32 1.44
N GLU A 74 -7.10 3.50 2.18
CA GLU A 74 -7.17 3.60 3.64
C GLU A 74 -5.79 3.40 4.28
N GLY A 75 -5.02 2.42 3.80
CA GLY A 75 -3.66 2.15 4.25
C GLY A 75 -2.72 3.34 4.02
N ASN A 76 -2.73 3.91 2.82
CA ASN A 76 -1.93 5.08 2.47
C ASN A 76 -2.32 6.30 3.32
N ASN A 77 -3.63 6.54 3.52
CA ASN A 77 -4.11 7.62 4.39
C ASN A 77 -3.64 7.45 5.85
N ARG A 78 -3.63 6.22 6.37
CA ARG A 78 -3.10 5.94 7.72
C ARG A 78 -1.59 6.18 7.79
N LEU A 79 -0.85 5.80 6.74
CA LEU A 79 0.59 6.03 6.67
C LEU A 79 0.92 7.54 6.60
N ILE A 80 0.22 8.29 5.76
CA ILE A 80 0.36 9.75 5.66
C ILE A 80 0.11 10.38 7.04
N LYS A 81 -1.00 10.05 7.70
CA LYS A 81 -1.30 10.56 9.03
C LYS A 81 -0.20 10.24 10.04
N HIS A 82 0.30 9.01 10.04
CA HIS A 82 1.38 8.61 10.94
C HIS A 82 2.66 9.42 10.69
N LEU A 83 3.02 9.67 9.43
CA LEU A 83 4.16 10.49 9.05
C LEU A 83 3.98 11.95 9.47
N GLU A 84 2.78 12.52 9.30
CA GLU A 84 2.45 13.88 9.77
C GLU A 84 2.55 14.01 11.29
N ASP A 85 2.06 13.02 12.04
CA ASP A 85 2.18 12.98 13.51
C ASP A 85 3.66 12.91 13.94
N MET A 86 4.48 12.08 13.28
CA MET A 86 5.92 12.03 13.53
C MET A 86 6.61 13.36 13.17
N GLN A 87 6.24 13.98 12.05
CA GLN A 87 6.79 15.28 11.65
C GLN A 87 6.52 16.34 12.73
N LYS A 88 5.30 16.36 13.28
CA LYS A 88 4.90 17.29 14.34
C LYS A 88 5.70 17.05 15.64
N GLU A 89 5.92 15.80 15.99
CA GLU A 89 6.74 15.42 17.15
C GLU A 89 8.20 15.87 16.98
N GLU A 90 8.81 15.57 15.83
CA GLU A 90 10.19 15.95 15.54
C GLU A 90 10.36 17.48 15.42
N ASN A 91 9.38 18.20 14.87
CA ASN A 91 9.36 19.67 14.89
C ASN A 91 9.28 20.25 16.30
N SER A 92 8.53 19.61 17.21
CA SER A 92 8.45 20.05 18.60
C SER A 92 9.81 19.89 19.30
N LYS A 93 10.49 18.76 19.07
CA LYS A 93 11.86 18.54 19.57
C LYS A 93 12.87 19.54 19.00
N LEU A 94 12.75 19.92 17.72
CA LEU A 94 13.60 20.95 17.11
C LEU A 94 13.44 22.31 17.82
N LEU A 95 12.19 22.68 18.12
CA LEU A 95 11.88 23.89 18.88
C LEU A 95 12.50 23.83 20.29
N ASP A 96 12.38 22.70 20.97
CA ASP A 96 12.94 22.53 22.31
C ASP A 96 14.48 22.65 22.30
N ILE A 97 15.16 22.05 21.31
CA ILE A 97 16.62 22.19 21.16
C ILE A 97 17.02 23.64 20.90
N ALA A 98 16.22 24.38 20.11
CA ALA A 98 16.50 25.78 19.81
C ALA A 98 16.28 26.69 21.04
N ILE A 99 15.21 26.47 21.81
CA ILE A 99 14.93 27.19 23.06
C ILE A 99 16.05 26.90 24.06
N ASP A 100 16.37 25.62 24.28
CA ASP A 100 17.43 25.21 25.18
C ASP A 100 18.75 25.88 24.77
N ALA A 101 19.15 25.83 23.49
CA ALA A 101 20.36 26.50 23.00
C ALA A 101 20.39 28.02 23.20
N MET A 102 19.24 28.70 23.28
CA MET A 102 19.14 30.14 23.52
C MET A 102 19.14 30.50 25.01
N GLU A 103 18.55 29.66 25.87
CA GLU A 103 18.36 29.93 27.30
C GLU A 103 19.49 29.40 28.17
N SER A 104 20.25 28.42 27.68
CA SER A 104 21.29 27.76 28.46
C SER A 104 22.63 28.49 28.38
N GLU A 105 23.16 28.85 29.55
CA GLU A 105 24.53 29.33 29.69
C GLU A 105 25.50 28.14 29.71
N PRO A 106 26.67 28.25 29.07
CA PRO A 106 27.66 27.20 29.13
C PRO A 106 28.17 27.06 30.57
N GLY A 107 28.17 25.82 31.09
CA GLY A 107 28.63 25.56 32.47
C GLY A 107 30.11 25.90 32.69
N LEU A 108 30.89 26.03 31.60
CA LEU A 108 32.28 26.45 31.59
C LEU A 108 32.58 27.39 30.40
N PRO A 109 33.58 28.28 30.49
CA PRO A 109 33.87 29.30 29.46
C PRO A 109 34.23 28.77 28.06
N PHE A 110 34.45 27.46 27.91
CA PHE A 110 34.84 26.80 26.67
C PHE A 110 34.03 25.52 26.42
N ASP A 111 32.84 25.42 27.02
CA ASP A 111 32.00 24.25 26.82
C ASP A 111 31.56 24.14 25.35
N SER A 112 31.59 22.92 24.81
CA SER A 112 31.13 22.62 23.45
C SER A 112 29.61 22.62 23.31
N HIS A 113 28.91 23.04 24.36
CA HIS A 113 27.46 23.08 24.49
C HIS A 113 26.72 23.58 23.24
N LEU A 114 27.07 24.78 22.75
CA LEU A 114 26.43 25.35 21.56
C LEU A 114 26.69 24.51 20.29
N SER A 115 27.89 23.93 20.17
CA SER A 115 28.27 23.07 19.04
C SER A 115 27.51 21.73 19.08
N SER A 116 27.36 21.12 20.26
CA SER A 116 26.58 19.90 20.47
C SER A 116 25.11 20.12 20.08
N LYS A 117 24.51 21.22 20.56
CA LYS A 117 23.12 21.57 20.24
C LYS A 117 22.92 21.86 18.75
N GLN A 118 23.87 22.54 18.11
CA GLN A 118 23.86 22.73 16.66
C GLN A 118 23.95 21.42 15.88
N HIS A 119 24.73 20.46 16.36
CA HIS A 119 24.83 19.14 15.73
C HIS A 119 23.52 18.35 15.88
N GLU A 120 22.96 18.29 17.09
CA GLU A 120 21.67 17.66 17.38
C GLU A 120 20.53 18.27 16.55
N TYR A 121 20.49 19.61 16.46
CA TYR A 121 19.53 20.33 15.64
C TYR A 121 19.62 19.93 14.16
N LYS A 122 20.84 19.85 13.60
CA LYS A 122 21.04 19.45 12.20
C LYS A 122 20.57 18.02 11.91
N LEU A 123 20.84 17.09 12.82
CA LEU A 123 20.40 15.70 12.66
C LEU A 123 18.87 15.59 12.68
N LEU A 124 18.21 16.29 13.62
CA LEU A 124 16.75 16.32 13.66
C LEU A 124 16.14 17.01 12.44
N GLN A 125 16.76 18.09 11.97
CA GLN A 125 16.32 18.80 10.76
C GLN A 125 16.38 17.89 9.53
N GLN A 126 17.46 17.11 9.36
CA GLN A 126 17.54 16.11 8.29
C GLN A 126 16.43 15.06 8.38
N ARG A 127 16.09 14.63 9.59
CA ARG A 127 15.01 13.68 9.82
C ARG A 127 13.65 14.25 9.44
N VAL A 128 13.36 15.50 9.80
CA VAL A 128 12.12 16.20 9.41
C VAL A 128 12.00 16.31 7.89
N PHE A 129 13.07 16.68 7.19
CA PHE A 129 13.06 16.73 5.72
C PHE A 129 12.81 15.35 5.11
N GLY A 130 13.46 14.29 5.62
CA GLY A 130 13.20 12.93 5.14
C GLY A 130 11.74 12.48 5.33
N ILE A 131 11.09 12.89 6.43
CA ILE A 131 9.66 12.60 6.64
C ILE A 131 8.80 13.35 5.61
N ILE A 132 9.10 14.62 5.33
CA ILE A 132 8.40 15.41 4.31
C ILE A 132 8.51 14.75 2.94
N ASP A 133 9.72 14.38 2.53
CA ASP A 133 9.97 13.73 1.24
C ASP A 133 9.18 12.42 1.14
N THR A 134 9.18 11.61 2.20
CA THR A 134 8.43 10.35 2.26
C THR A 134 6.91 10.57 2.13
N VAL A 135 6.37 11.61 2.77
CA VAL A 135 4.95 11.96 2.65
C VAL A 135 4.59 12.31 1.21
N GLU A 136 5.42 13.12 0.56
CA GLU A 136 5.19 13.52 -0.84
C GLU A 136 5.32 12.32 -1.80
N GLU A 137 6.27 11.40 -1.57
CA GLU A 137 6.36 10.16 -2.34
C GLU A 137 5.13 9.27 -2.18
N VAL A 138 4.60 9.12 -0.95
CA VAL A 138 3.38 8.32 -0.72
C VAL A 138 2.18 8.96 -1.41
N LYS A 139 2.05 10.29 -1.40
CA LYS A 139 1.01 11.01 -2.14
C LYS A 139 1.17 10.81 -3.65
N ALA A 140 2.37 11.04 -4.19
CA ALA A 140 2.67 10.90 -5.61
C ALA A 140 2.46 9.47 -6.12
N PHE A 141 2.84 8.45 -5.34
CA PHE A 141 2.56 7.05 -5.67
C PHE A 141 1.06 6.77 -5.71
N THR A 142 0.32 7.31 -4.74
CA THR A 142 -1.14 7.17 -4.67
C THR A 142 -1.82 7.85 -5.86
N GLU A 143 -1.41 9.07 -6.22
CA GLU A 143 -1.92 9.82 -7.37
C GLU A 143 -1.55 9.16 -8.70
N GLY A 144 -0.30 8.72 -8.87
CA GLY A 144 0.18 8.01 -10.06
C GLY A 144 -0.49 6.65 -10.28
N TYR A 145 -0.96 6.00 -9.21
CA TYR A 145 -1.80 4.81 -9.32
C TYR A 145 -3.15 5.16 -9.97
N TYR A 146 -3.75 6.33 -9.66
CA TYR A 146 -5.02 6.75 -10.26
C TYR A 146 -4.88 7.24 -11.70
N THR A 147 -3.80 7.95 -12.04
CA THR A 147 -3.61 8.44 -13.42
C THR A 147 -3.36 7.31 -14.42
N ASN A 148 -2.74 6.21 -14.00
CA ASN A 148 -2.46 5.07 -14.89
C ASN A 148 -3.65 4.11 -15.05
N VAL A 149 -4.68 4.18 -14.21
CA VAL A 149 -5.88 3.33 -14.34
C VAL A 149 -6.83 3.87 -15.42
N ASP A 150 -6.83 5.18 -15.69
CA ASP A 150 -7.65 5.77 -16.77
C ASP A 150 -7.03 5.58 -18.18
N ASP A 151 -5.71 5.37 -18.29
CA ASP A 151 -5.02 5.25 -19.59
C ASP A 151 -5.27 3.91 -20.32
N GLU A 152 -5.85 2.89 -19.66
CA GLU A 152 -6.31 1.67 -20.34
C GLU A 152 -7.64 1.87 -21.13
N THR A 153 -8.26 3.06 -21.07
CA THR A 153 -9.46 3.38 -21.86
C THR A 153 -9.21 4.14 -23.16
N VAL A 154 -7.96 4.33 -23.59
CA VAL A 154 -7.69 4.84 -24.94
C VAL A 154 -7.91 3.71 -25.96
N THR A 155 -9.16 3.56 -26.36
CA THR A 155 -9.61 2.74 -27.48
C THR A 155 -8.86 3.08 -28.77
N ALA A 156 -8.51 2.02 -29.52
CA ALA A 156 -7.97 2.01 -30.86
C ALA A 156 -8.74 2.85 -31.89
#